data_AF-E9HP88-F1
#
_entry.id   AF-E9HP88-F1
#
_cell.length_a   1.000
_cell.length_b   1.000
_cell.length_c   1.000
_cell.angle_alpha   90.00
_cell.angle_beta   90.00
_cell.angle_gamma   90.00
#
_symmetry.space_group_name_H-M   'P 1'
#
loop_
_entity.id
_entity.type
_entity.pdbx_description
1 polymer ?
#
loop_
_entity_poly.entity_id
_entity_poly.type
_entity_poly.pdbx_seq_one_letter_code
_entity_poly.pdbx_strand_id
1 'polypeptide(L)'
;MMIDDANLLTCNRNDFSERYPKRAVRKVLGETSQSYTGSSEAATLFLKTTYEQPRPPPDDILVARAACIWTPPSDDDLSLLSLPPSRQEIAYKLKRASNTSPGADGVEYKDIQRLDPSGRLLEVLYAAVLVWELGAKKMAMV
;
A
#
# COMPACT_ATOMS: atom_id res chain seq x y z
N MET A 1 -4.68 -44.45 15.22
CA MET A 1 -5.14 -43.52 16.26
C MET A 1 -5.22 -42.16 15.60
N MET A 2 -6.45 -41.70 15.36
CA MET A 2 -6.75 -40.43 14.72
C MET A 2 -6.45 -39.28 15.69
N ILE A 3 -5.92 -38.18 15.18
CA ILE A 3 -6.21 -36.85 15.73
C ILE A 3 -6.54 -35.97 14.53
N ASP A 4 -7.83 -35.70 14.38
CA ASP A 4 -8.40 -34.60 13.62
C ASP A 4 -8.14 -33.31 14.40
N ASP A 5 -7.40 -32.36 13.82
CA ASP A 5 -7.31 -30.98 14.31
C ASP A 5 -7.78 -30.00 13.22
N ALA A 6 -8.99 -30.26 12.72
CA ALA A 6 -9.83 -29.23 12.13
C ALA A 6 -10.40 -28.35 13.26
N ASN A 7 -9.61 -27.36 13.73
CA ASN A 7 -10.04 -26.10 14.35
C ASN A 7 -8.94 -25.54 15.26
N LEU A 8 -7.94 -24.90 14.67
CA LEU A 8 -7.18 -23.86 15.38
C LEU A 8 -7.27 -22.56 14.58
N LEU A 9 -8.31 -21.81 14.96
CA LEU A 9 -8.32 -20.35 15.06
C LEU A 9 -8.08 -19.60 13.74
N THR A 10 -9.20 -19.18 13.17
CA THR A 10 -9.34 -17.86 12.55
C THR A 10 -8.68 -16.79 13.43
N CYS A 11 -7.38 -16.56 13.24
CA CYS A 11 -6.74 -15.35 13.73
C CYS A 11 -7.30 -14.21 12.89
N ASN A 12 -8.34 -13.56 13.43
CA ASN A 12 -8.75 -12.22 13.04
C ASN A 12 -7.51 -11.33 13.05
N ARG A 13 -6.92 -11.12 11.87
CA ARG A 13 -5.71 -10.32 11.63
C ARG A 13 -5.88 -8.83 12.00
N ASN A 14 -7.08 -8.43 12.43
CA ASN A 14 -7.47 -7.05 12.62
C ASN A 14 -7.53 -6.58 14.08
N ASP A 15 -7.47 -7.48 15.08
CA ASP A 15 -7.81 -7.07 16.46
C ASP A 15 -6.62 -6.55 17.29
N PHE A 16 -5.38 -6.87 16.91
CA PHE A 16 -4.20 -6.42 17.65
C PHE A 16 -3.72 -5.01 17.27
N SER A 17 -4.11 -4.49 16.10
CA SER A 17 -3.60 -3.19 15.61
C SER A 17 -4.40 -1.99 16.12
N GLU A 18 -5.59 -2.18 16.69
CA GLU A 18 -6.46 -1.06 17.10
C GLU A 18 -6.20 -0.60 18.54
N ARG A 19 -5.67 -1.45 19.41
CA ARG A 19 -5.62 -1.19 20.86
C ARG A 19 -4.35 -0.49 21.36
N TYR A 20 -3.32 -0.36 20.53
CA TYR A 20 -2.07 0.27 20.92
C TYR A 20 -1.53 1.14 19.78
N PRO A 21 -1.14 2.41 20.04
CA PRO A 21 -0.41 3.16 19.03
C PRO A 21 0.84 2.36 18.67
N LYS A 22 1.09 2.15 17.38
CA LYS A 22 2.15 1.26 16.85
C LYS A 22 3.56 1.51 17.45
N ARG A 23 3.79 2.68 18.03
CA ARG A 23 4.99 3.03 18.83
C ARG A 23 5.03 2.38 20.23
N ALA A 24 3.91 2.24 20.92
CA ALA A 24 3.82 1.66 22.26
C ALA A 24 4.11 0.15 22.26
N VAL A 25 3.62 -0.58 21.26
CA VAL A 25 3.88 -2.04 21.13
C VAL A 25 5.39 -2.31 20.99
N ARG A 26 6.10 -1.54 20.16
CA ARG A 26 7.56 -1.67 20.00
C ARG A 26 8.34 -1.35 21.27
N LYS A 27 7.85 -0.40 22.07
CA LYS A 27 8.50 -0.02 23.34
C LYS A 27 8.27 -1.06 24.44
N VAL A 28 7.12 -1.73 24.44
CA VAL A 28 6.73 -2.75 25.43
C VAL A 28 7.38 -4.11 25.15
N LEU A 29 7.54 -4.49 23.87
CA LEU A 29 8.15 -5.77 23.49
C LEU A 29 9.70 -5.76 23.54
N GLY A 30 10.33 -4.63 23.87
CA GLY A 30 11.80 -4.53 23.96
C GLY A 30 12.53 -4.70 22.62
N GLU A 31 11.81 -4.93 21.52
CA GLU A 31 12.34 -5.00 20.17
C GLU A 31 12.66 -3.59 19.68
N THR A 32 13.79 -3.06 20.14
CA THR A 32 14.53 -2.15 19.29
C THR A 32 14.82 -2.94 18.02
N SER A 33 14.15 -2.61 16.92
CA SER A 33 14.53 -3.11 15.60
C SER A 33 16.00 -2.77 15.46
N GLN A 34 16.86 -3.78 15.60
CA GLN A 34 18.31 -3.59 15.62
C GLN A 34 18.65 -2.82 14.36
N SER A 35 19.29 -1.66 14.53
CA SER A 35 19.86 -0.95 13.40
C SER A 35 20.74 -1.94 12.65
N TYR A 36 20.60 -2.04 11.33
CA TYR A 36 21.42 -2.95 10.54
C TYR A 36 22.90 -2.63 10.82
N THR A 37 23.58 -3.55 11.50
CA THR A 37 25.00 -3.41 11.89
C THR A 37 25.94 -4.05 10.88
N GLY A 38 25.41 -4.62 9.79
CA GLY A 38 26.21 -5.22 8.74
C GLY A 38 26.88 -4.18 7.83
N SER A 39 27.85 -4.64 7.03
CA SER A 39 28.55 -3.75 6.10
C SER A 39 27.67 -3.38 4.90
N SER A 40 28.00 -2.27 4.25
CA SER A 40 27.33 -1.86 3.01
C SER A 40 27.47 -2.93 1.92
N GLU A 41 28.60 -3.66 1.86
CA GLU A 41 28.77 -4.75 0.90
C GLU A 41 27.84 -5.92 1.19
N ALA A 42 27.64 -6.28 2.46
CA ALA A 42 26.73 -7.36 2.85
C ALA A 42 25.27 -7.02 2.52
N ALA A 43 24.84 -5.78 2.76
CA ALA A 43 23.52 -5.31 2.36
C ALA A 43 23.36 -5.33 0.84
N THR A 44 24.37 -4.86 0.12
CA THR A 44 24.34 -4.84 -1.35
C THR A 44 24.29 -6.25 -1.92
N LEU A 45 25.08 -7.18 -1.39
CA LEU A 45 25.07 -8.58 -1.82
C LEU A 45 23.71 -9.24 -1.55
N PHE A 46 23.10 -8.98 -0.39
CA PHE A 46 21.77 -9.47 -0.06
C PHE A 46 20.72 -8.94 -1.05
N LEU A 47 20.74 -7.63 -1.32
CA LEU A 47 19.81 -7.00 -2.25
C LEU A 47 20.00 -7.53 -3.67
N LYS A 48 21.24 -7.68 -4.13
CA LYS A 48 21.54 -8.28 -5.43
C LYS A 48 21.01 -9.70 -5.53
N THR A 49 21.33 -10.53 -4.55
CA THR A 49 20.88 -11.94 -4.54
C THR A 49 19.35 -12.06 -4.50
N THR A 50 18.68 -11.13 -3.82
CA THR A 50 17.23 -11.16 -3.62
C THR A 50 16.46 -10.56 -4.79
N TYR A 51 16.97 -9.48 -5.39
CA TYR A 51 16.24 -8.68 -6.38
C TYR A 51 16.82 -8.74 -7.80
N GLU A 52 18.08 -9.16 -7.99
CA GLU A 52 18.64 -9.49 -9.30
C GLU A 52 18.36 -10.96 -9.68
N GLN A 53 17.19 -11.48 -9.30
CA GLN A 53 16.76 -12.79 -9.77
C GLN A 53 16.57 -12.73 -11.30
N PRO A 54 17.09 -13.70 -12.06
CA PRO A 54 16.90 -13.74 -13.50
C PRO A 54 15.41 -13.78 -13.81
N ARG A 55 15.00 -13.05 -14.86
CA ARG A 55 13.61 -13.09 -15.32
C ARG A 55 13.22 -14.55 -15.58
N PRO A 56 12.11 -15.04 -15.00
CA PRO A 56 11.67 -16.40 -15.25
C PRO A 56 11.44 -16.62 -16.75
N PRO A 57 11.71 -17.82 -17.27
CA PRO A 57 11.54 -18.12 -18.68
C PRO A 57 10.07 -17.93 -19.10
N PRO A 58 9.81 -17.60 -20.37
CA PRO A 58 8.46 -17.31 -20.85
C PRO A 58 7.45 -18.44 -20.55
N ASP A 59 7.89 -19.69 -20.62
CA ASP A 59 7.04 -20.86 -20.35
C ASP A 59 6.61 -20.94 -18.89
N ASP A 60 7.50 -20.65 -17.94
CA ASP A 60 7.16 -20.59 -16.51
C ASP A 60 6.17 -19.46 -16.21
N ILE A 61 6.30 -18.32 -16.93
CA ILE A 61 5.33 -17.22 -16.83
C ILE A 61 3.97 -17.65 -17.36
N LEU A 62 3.91 -18.42 -18.45
CA LEU A 62 2.67 -18.92 -19.02
C LEU A 62 2.01 -19.98 -18.11
N VAL A 63 2.80 -20.89 -17.53
CA VAL A 63 2.32 -21.87 -16.55
C VAL A 63 1.80 -21.17 -15.30
N ALA A 64 2.52 -20.19 -14.76
CA ALA A 64 2.09 -19.40 -13.61
C ALA A 64 0.81 -18.60 -13.89
N ARG A 65 0.70 -18.03 -15.10
CA ARG A 65 -0.53 -17.35 -15.55
C ARG A 65 -1.70 -18.31 -15.70
N ALA A 66 -1.48 -19.51 -16.22
CA ALA A 66 -2.51 -20.54 -16.36
C ALA A 66 -2.96 -21.09 -15.00
N ALA A 67 -2.04 -21.17 -14.02
CA ALA A 67 -2.33 -21.57 -12.65
C ALA A 67 -3.03 -20.47 -11.83
N CYS A 68 -3.04 -19.23 -12.32
CA CYS A 68 -3.67 -18.10 -11.65
C CYS A 68 -5.02 -17.80 -12.32
N ILE A 69 -6.10 -17.83 -11.53
CA ILE A 69 -7.42 -17.35 -11.99
C ILE A 69 -7.36 -15.83 -12.00
N TRP A 70 -6.69 -15.26 -13.00
CA TRP A 70 -6.67 -13.83 -13.24
C TRP A 70 -7.70 -13.51 -14.33
N THR A 71 -8.85 -12.99 -13.93
CA THR A 71 -9.79 -12.40 -14.87
C THR A 71 -9.25 -11.05 -15.32
N PRO A 72 -9.08 -10.79 -16.63
CA PRO A 72 -8.72 -9.46 -17.09
C PRO A 72 -9.77 -8.46 -16.57
N PRO A 73 -9.33 -7.30 -16.06
CA PRO A 73 -10.25 -6.28 -15.55
C PRO A 73 -11.19 -5.84 -16.68
N SER A 74 -12.44 -5.58 -16.33
CA SER A 74 -13.41 -5.05 -17.29
C SER A 74 -13.05 -3.61 -17.68
N ASP A 75 -13.56 -3.14 -18.82
CA ASP A 75 -13.41 -1.73 -19.22
C ASP A 75 -14.02 -0.80 -18.16
N ASP A 76 -15.08 -1.23 -17.46
CA ASP A 76 -15.68 -0.49 -16.35
C ASP A 76 -14.70 -0.37 -15.17
N ASP A 77 -13.98 -1.44 -14.82
CA ASP A 77 -12.95 -1.40 -13.75
C ASP A 77 -11.80 -0.44 -14.12
N LEU A 78 -11.38 -0.47 -15.38
CA LEU A 78 -10.36 0.44 -15.89
C LEU A 78 -10.85 1.88 -15.89
N SER A 79 -12.13 2.11 -16.21
CA SER A 79 -12.75 3.42 -16.17
C SER A 79 -12.80 3.97 -14.74
N LEU A 80 -13.09 3.12 -13.75
CA LEU A 80 -13.11 3.50 -12.34
C LEU A 80 -11.73 3.95 -11.84
N LEU A 81 -10.66 3.30 -12.30
CA LEU A 81 -9.27 3.71 -11.98
C LEU A 81 -8.89 5.04 -12.65
N SER A 82 -9.59 5.43 -13.71
CA SER A 82 -9.37 6.70 -14.41
C SER A 82 -10.15 7.87 -13.81
N LEU A 83 -10.98 7.63 -12.79
CA LEU A 83 -11.73 8.68 -12.10
C LEU A 83 -10.98 9.16 -10.87
N PRO A 84 -11.05 10.47 -10.55
CA PRO A 84 -10.52 10.96 -9.29
C PRO A 84 -11.33 10.36 -8.13
N PRO A 85 -10.70 10.15 -6.96
CA PRO A 85 -11.38 9.62 -5.79
C PRO A 85 -12.49 10.57 -5.35
N SER A 86 -13.64 10.01 -5.01
CA SER A 86 -14.79 10.78 -4.54
C SER A 86 -14.54 11.36 -3.14
N ARG A 87 -15.24 12.45 -2.81
CA ARG A 87 -15.21 13.05 -1.47
C ARG A 87 -15.42 12.04 -0.32
N GLN A 88 -16.35 11.10 -0.50
CA GLN A 88 -16.66 10.09 0.52
C GLN A 88 -15.50 9.12 0.72
N GLU A 89 -14.87 8.66 -0.37
CA GLU A 89 -13.69 7.80 -0.31
C GLU A 89 -12.50 8.52 0.32
N ILE A 90 -12.30 9.80 0.00
CA ILE A 90 -11.25 10.63 0.60
C ILE A 90 -11.49 10.77 2.10
N ALA A 91 -12.70 11.15 2.53
CA ALA A 91 -13.02 11.30 3.94
C ALA A 91 -12.87 9.97 4.70
N TYR A 92 -13.31 8.85 4.09
CA TYR A 92 -13.16 7.51 4.66
C TYR A 92 -11.68 7.12 4.81
N LYS A 93 -10.88 7.31 3.77
CA LYS A 93 -9.44 7.01 3.79
C LYS A 93 -8.69 7.88 4.80
N LEU A 94 -8.99 9.19 4.82
CA LEU A 94 -8.42 10.11 5.81
C LEU A 94 -8.73 9.64 7.21
N LYS A 95 -9.99 9.32 7.54
CA LYS A 95 -10.39 8.88 8.88
C LYS A 95 -9.65 7.62 9.35
N ARG A 96 -9.31 6.72 8.42
CA ARG A 96 -8.57 5.47 8.71
C ARG A 96 -7.05 5.63 8.66
N ALA A 97 -6.54 6.72 8.12
CA ALA A 97 -5.12 6.95 8.01
C ALA A 97 -4.50 7.16 9.40
N SER A 98 -3.56 6.30 9.77
CA SER A 98 -2.71 6.52 10.94
C SER A 98 -1.63 7.53 10.60
N ASN A 99 -1.34 8.48 11.49
CA ASN A 99 -0.21 9.40 11.30
C ASN A 99 1.09 8.62 11.09
N THR A 100 1.67 8.79 9.90
CA THR A 100 3.02 8.36 9.56
C THR A 100 3.99 9.52 9.80
N SER A 101 5.29 9.30 9.62
CA SER A 101 6.25 10.41 9.58
C SER A 101 5.80 11.44 8.52
N PRO A 102 5.87 12.75 8.82
CA PRO A 102 5.45 13.79 7.90
C PRO A 102 6.34 13.84 6.65
N GLY A 103 5.78 14.38 5.56
CA GLY A 103 6.51 14.61 4.31
C GLY A 103 7.49 15.79 4.41
N ALA A 104 8.05 16.19 3.26
CA ALA A 104 8.95 17.35 3.17
C ALA A 104 8.26 18.68 3.54
N ASP A 105 6.93 18.71 3.48
CA ASP A 105 6.07 19.82 3.88
C ASP A 105 5.81 19.88 5.41
N GLY A 106 6.22 18.85 6.16
CA GLY A 106 5.99 18.76 7.59
C GLY A 106 4.54 18.48 7.99
N VAL A 107 3.65 18.19 7.03
CA VAL A 107 2.21 18.02 7.28
C VAL A 107 1.90 16.56 7.65
N GLU A 108 1.13 16.35 8.73
CA GLU A 108 0.63 15.03 9.11
C GLU A 108 -0.85 14.83 8.72
N TYR A 109 -1.30 13.58 8.62
CA TYR A 109 -2.70 13.26 8.30
C TYR A 109 -3.72 13.87 9.27
N LYS A 110 -3.38 13.99 10.56
CA LYS A 110 -4.23 14.67 11.55
C LYS A 110 -4.45 16.15 11.23
N ASP A 111 -3.47 16.81 10.62
CA ASP A 111 -3.54 18.23 10.30
C ASP A 111 -4.42 18.41 9.08
N ILE A 112 -4.29 17.52 8.10
CA ILE A 112 -5.19 17.43 6.93
C ILE A 112 -6.62 17.14 7.37
N GLN A 113 -6.84 16.20 8.30
CA GLN A 113 -8.18 15.91 8.85
C GLN A 113 -8.80 17.12 9.55
N ARG A 114 -8.01 17.95 10.23
CA ARG A 114 -8.50 19.18 10.88
C ARG A 114 -8.81 20.28 9.88
N LEU A 115 -7.97 20.42 8.85
CA LEU A 115 -8.11 21.44 7.81
C LEU A 115 -9.28 21.13 6.85
N ASP A 116 -9.42 19.85 6.48
CA ASP A 116 -10.43 19.38 5.55
C ASP A 116 -11.10 18.08 6.05
N PRO A 117 -11.91 18.15 7.11
CA PRO A 117 -12.59 16.98 7.69
C PRO A 117 -13.55 16.29 6.71
N SER A 118 -13.91 17.00 5.64
CA SER A 118 -14.89 16.55 4.66
C SER A 118 -14.29 16.11 3.32
N GLY A 119 -12.96 16.21 3.15
CA GLY A 119 -12.28 15.83 1.92
C GLY A 119 -12.53 16.72 0.69
N ARG A 120 -13.12 17.91 0.87
CA ARG A 120 -13.51 18.80 -0.25
C ARG A 120 -12.31 19.47 -0.91
N LEU A 121 -11.32 19.88 -0.12
CA LEU A 121 -10.09 20.49 -0.64
C LEU A 121 -9.30 19.44 -1.42
N LEU A 122 -9.15 18.24 -0.84
CA LEU A 122 -8.45 17.14 -1.49
C LEU A 122 -9.15 16.67 -2.76
N GLU A 123 -10.49 16.61 -2.79
CA GLU A 123 -11.25 16.24 -3.99
C GLU A 123 -10.91 17.16 -5.17
N VAL A 124 -10.88 18.48 -4.93
CA VAL A 124 -10.51 19.46 -5.96
C VAL A 124 -9.06 19.28 -6.42
N LEU A 125 -8.14 19.05 -5.49
CA LEU A 125 -6.73 18.85 -5.81
C LEU A 125 -6.49 17.57 -6.61
N TYR A 126 -7.09 16.45 -6.20
CA TYR A 126 -6.97 15.18 -6.92
C TYR A 126 -7.59 15.26 -8.31
N ALA A 127 -8.76 15.89 -8.45
CA ALA A 127 -9.37 16.11 -9.76
C ALA A 127 -8.46 16.95 -10.67
N ALA A 128 -7.84 18.02 -10.15
CA ALA A 128 -6.95 18.87 -10.93
C ALA A 128 -5.68 18.13 -11.39
N VAL A 129 -5.02 17.39 -10.50
CA VAL A 129 -3.80 16.61 -10.83
C VAL A 129 -4.12 15.53 -11.86
N LEU A 130 -5.23 14.82 -11.69
CA LEU A 130 -5.62 13.73 -12.58
C LEU A 130 -5.99 14.25 -13.99
N VAL A 131 -6.65 15.40 -14.09
CA VAL A 131 -6.86 16.11 -15.36
C VAL A 131 -5.53 16.53 -15.99
N TRP A 132 -4.57 16.98 -15.19
CA TRP A 132 -3.26 17.40 -15.71
C TRP A 132 -2.43 16.21 -16.20
N GLU A 133 -2.42 15.09 -15.48
CA GLU A 133 -1.70 13.87 -15.90
C GLU A 133 -2.34 13.20 -17.12
N LEU A 134 -3.68 13.12 -17.19
CA LEU A 134 -4.38 12.58 -18.35
C LEU A 134 -4.30 13.55 -19.56
N GLY A 135 -4.37 14.86 -19.32
CA GLY A 135 -4.22 15.89 -20.34
C GLY A 135 -2.79 15.94 -20.92
N ALA A 136 -1.77 15.84 -20.08
CA ALA A 136 -0.38 15.78 -20.50
C ALA A 136 -0.07 14.50 -21.28
N LYS A 137 -0.61 13.34 -20.87
CA LYS A 137 -0.46 12.08 -21.61
C LYS A 137 -1.17 12.10 -22.97
N LYS A 138 -2.27 12.84 -23.12
CA LYS A 138 -2.98 13.00 -24.40
C LYS A 138 -2.23 13.90 -25.39
N MET A 139 -1.44 14.87 -24.90
CA MET A 139 -0.62 15.76 -25.72
C MET A 139 0.75 15.17 -26.09
N ALA A 140 1.26 14.21 -25.31
CA ALA A 140 2.49 13.48 -25.60
C ALA A 140 2.31 12.35 -26.64
N MET A 141 1.08 12.13 -27.08
CA MET A 141 0.70 11.09 -28.06
C MET A 141 0.26 11.69 -29.41
N VAL A 142 0.66 12.95 -29.68
CA VAL A 142 0.52 13.66 -30.96
C VAL A 142 1.90 13.87 -31.57
#